data_AF-A0A3D3FYQ1-F1
#
_entry.id   AF-A0A3D3FYQ1-F1
#
_cell.length_a   1.000
_cell.length_b   1.000
_cell.length_c   1.000
_cell.angle_alpha   90.00
_cell.angle_beta   90.00
_cell.angle_gamma   90.00
#
_symmetry.space_group_name_H-M   'P 1'
#
loop_
_entity.id
_entity.type
_entity.pdbx_description
1 polymer ?
#
loop_
_entity_poly.entity_id
_entity_poly.type
_entity_poly.pdbx_seq_one_letter_code
_entity_poly.pdbx_strand_id
1 'polypeptide(L)'
;DLFELWQTLDAQNLARAHIGFLTDIICCPGGDFCSLANAKSIPIAEAITRRFEDLDTLYNLGQLDLNISGCMNACGHHHVGNIGILGVDKKGAEFYQITLGGNADHDASIGDILGPSFAAEVVPDIIEEILNTYLDLRTDNEKFIDTYRRVGIQTFKERAYA
;
A
#
# COMPACT_ATOMS: atom_id res chain seq x y z
N ASP A 1 12.96 -23.26 22.40
CA ASP A 1 13.58 -22.02 21.91
C ASP A 1 12.71 -21.26 20.91
N LEU A 2 12.31 -21.81 19.75
CA LEU A 2 11.51 -21.03 18.77
C LEU A 2 10.15 -20.53 19.30
N PHE A 3 9.38 -21.39 19.97
CA PHE A 3 8.08 -21.02 20.53
C PHE A 3 8.19 -19.92 21.59
N GLU A 4 9.21 -19.98 22.44
CA GLU A 4 9.47 -18.99 23.49
C GLU A 4 9.88 -17.62 22.91
N LEU A 5 10.70 -17.62 21.85
CA LEU A 5 11.03 -16.41 21.11
C LEU A 5 9.77 -15.79 20.48
N TRP A 6 8.94 -16.60 19.83
CA TRP A 6 7.69 -16.15 19.24
C TRP A 6 6.75 -15.54 20.28
N GLN A 7 6.56 -16.17 21.44
CA GLN A 7 5.75 -15.62 22.54
C GLN A 7 6.29 -14.29 23.06
N THR A 8 7.62 -14.13 23.14
CA THR A 8 8.25 -12.89 23.58
C THR A 8 8.01 -11.75 22.58
N LEU A 9 8.12 -12.04 21.28
CA LEU A 9 7.85 -11.08 20.21
C LEU A 9 6.35 -10.72 20.14
N ASP A 10 5.46 -11.71 20.30
CA ASP A 10 4.02 -11.52 20.28
C ASP A 10 3.55 -10.57 21.39
N ALA A 11 4.08 -10.75 22.60
CA ALA A 11 3.84 -9.85 23.73
C ALA A 11 4.29 -8.40 23.48
N GLN A 12 5.13 -8.15 22.47
CA GLN A 12 5.61 -6.83 22.04
C GLN A 12 4.99 -6.36 20.71
N ASN A 13 4.01 -7.10 20.16
CA ASN A 13 3.42 -6.85 18.83
C ASN A 13 4.43 -6.97 17.67
N LEU A 14 5.46 -7.81 17.81
CA LEU A 14 6.50 -8.05 16.81
C LEU A 14 6.41 -9.42 16.12
N ALA A 15 5.36 -10.20 16.40
CA ALA A 15 5.18 -11.55 15.86
C ALA A 15 4.00 -11.69 14.87
N ARG A 16 3.53 -10.56 14.32
CA ARG A 16 2.42 -10.56 13.37
C ARG A 16 2.79 -11.35 12.11
N ALA A 17 1.94 -12.29 11.70
CA ALA A 17 2.20 -13.19 10.58
C ALA A 17 1.71 -12.58 9.24
N HIS A 18 2.29 -11.45 8.83
CA HIS A 18 1.81 -10.66 7.68
C HIS A 18 2.81 -10.54 6.52
N ILE A 19 3.92 -11.27 6.54
CA ILE A 19 4.94 -11.23 5.48
C ILE A 19 4.32 -11.48 4.10
N GLY A 20 4.57 -10.58 3.14
CA GLY A 20 4.00 -10.63 1.78
C GLY A 20 2.50 -10.34 1.68
N PHE A 21 1.87 -9.81 2.72
CA PHE A 21 0.50 -9.30 2.70
C PHE A 21 0.48 -7.77 2.81
N LEU A 22 -0.69 -7.16 2.57
CA LEU A 22 -0.89 -5.70 2.53
C LEU A 22 -0.19 -4.90 3.66
N THR A 23 -0.15 -5.41 4.90
CA THR A 23 0.47 -4.69 6.03
C THR A 23 1.98 -4.89 6.15
N ASP A 24 2.61 -5.70 5.29
CA ASP A 24 4.08 -5.78 5.14
C ASP A 24 4.60 -4.59 4.32
N ILE A 25 4.31 -3.39 4.81
CA ILE A 25 4.48 -2.15 4.06
C ILE A 25 5.96 -1.77 4.00
N ILE A 26 6.46 -1.54 2.79
CA ILE A 26 7.75 -0.89 2.58
C ILE A 26 7.53 0.62 2.62
N CYS A 27 8.01 1.28 3.67
CA CYS A 27 7.82 2.70 3.89
C CYS A 27 9.15 3.41 4.13
N CYS A 28 9.42 4.48 3.39
CA CYS A 28 10.52 5.38 3.77
C CYS A 28 10.09 6.28 4.94
N PRO A 29 11.03 6.91 5.69
CA PRO A 29 10.65 7.73 6.83
C PRO A 29 9.89 9.02 6.47
N GLY A 30 9.90 9.46 5.21
CA GLY A 30 9.21 10.68 4.78
C GLY A 30 9.63 11.93 5.58
N GLY A 31 8.75 12.94 5.62
CA GLY A 31 8.96 14.19 6.37
C GLY A 31 9.07 14.03 7.89
N ASP A 32 8.89 12.82 8.42
CA ASP A 32 9.08 12.52 9.84
C ASP A 32 10.56 12.58 10.22
N PHE A 33 11.46 12.11 9.34
CA PHE A 33 12.91 12.10 9.60
C PHE A 33 13.79 12.49 8.40
N CYS A 34 13.22 12.71 7.22
CA CYS A 34 13.96 13.08 6.01
C CYS A 34 13.70 14.54 5.63
N SER A 35 14.76 15.35 5.58
CA SER A 35 14.70 16.77 5.16
C SER A 35 14.45 16.98 3.66
N LEU A 36 14.54 15.92 2.86
CA LEU A 36 14.29 15.93 1.41
C LEU A 36 12.86 15.48 1.05
N ALA A 37 12.05 15.10 2.04
CA ALA A 37 10.72 14.61 1.78
C ALA A 37 9.75 15.75 1.47
N ASN A 38 8.77 15.46 0.62
CA ASN A 38 7.68 16.40 0.31
C ASN A 38 6.48 16.18 1.24
N ALA A 39 6.31 14.97 1.75
CA ALA A 39 5.30 14.61 2.72
C ALA A 39 5.82 13.54 3.70
N LYS A 40 5.14 13.42 4.83
CA LYS A 40 5.29 12.28 5.75
C LYS A 40 4.86 10.97 5.11
N SER A 41 5.27 9.86 5.72
CA SER A 41 4.93 8.52 5.21
C SER A 41 4.53 7.58 6.33
N ILE A 42 5.19 7.67 7.49
CA ILE A 42 4.95 6.76 8.62
C ILE A 42 3.49 6.84 9.09
N PRO A 43 2.87 8.04 9.25
CA PRO A 43 1.47 8.12 9.65
C PRO A 43 0.49 7.47 8.66
N ILE A 44 0.82 7.47 7.35
CA ILE A 44 -0.01 6.82 6.33
C ILE A 44 0.11 5.30 6.45
N ALA A 45 1.33 4.78 6.61
CA ALA A 45 1.57 3.35 6.81
C ALA A 45 0.85 2.84 8.07
N GLU A 46 0.92 3.59 9.17
CA GLU A 46 0.24 3.26 10.43
C GLU A 46 -1.28 3.30 10.29
N ALA A 47 -1.83 4.31 9.59
CA ALA A 47 -3.27 4.42 9.37
C ALA A 47 -3.81 3.26 8.54
N ILE A 48 -3.10 2.85 7.48
CA ILE A 48 -3.46 1.67 6.68
C ILE A 48 -3.32 0.40 7.53
N THR A 49 -2.23 0.23 8.28
CA THR A 49 -2.02 -0.94 9.14
C THR A 49 -3.14 -1.07 10.17
N ARG A 50 -3.57 0.03 10.78
CA ARG A 50 -4.69 0.07 11.74
C ARG A 50 -6.03 -0.30 11.10
N ARG A 51 -6.25 0.12 9.85
CA ARG A 51 -7.47 -0.21 9.08
C ARG A 51 -7.56 -1.71 8.82
N PHE A 52 -6.43 -2.37 8.56
CA PHE A 52 -6.35 -3.79 8.22
C PHE A 52 -5.67 -4.62 9.33
N GLU A 53 -6.09 -4.40 10.59
CA GLU A 53 -5.54 -5.12 11.75
C GLU A 53 -5.96 -6.59 11.82
N ASP A 54 -7.09 -6.95 11.21
CA ASP A 54 -7.61 -8.31 11.18
C ASP A 54 -6.85 -9.20 10.19
N LEU A 55 -6.29 -10.31 10.68
CA LEU A 55 -5.48 -11.23 9.87
C LEU A 55 -6.33 -12.00 8.86
N ASP A 56 -7.57 -12.35 9.20
CA ASP A 56 -8.45 -13.08 8.28
C ASP A 56 -8.78 -12.22 7.05
N THR A 57 -9.03 -10.92 7.27
CA THR A 57 -9.18 -9.93 6.19
C THR A 57 -7.93 -9.86 5.31
N LEU A 58 -6.73 -9.78 5.91
CA LEU A 58 -5.48 -9.75 5.15
C LEU A 58 -5.24 -11.02 4.33
N TYR A 59 -5.52 -12.19 4.91
CA TYR A 59 -5.36 -13.45 4.22
C TYR A 59 -6.39 -13.63 3.11
N ASN A 60 -7.60 -13.11 3.29
CA ASN A 60 -8.59 -13.06 2.23
C ASN A 60 -8.14 -12.19 1.06
N LEU A 61 -7.42 -11.08 1.29
CA LEU A 61 -6.86 -10.27 0.19
C LEU A 61 -5.80 -11.04 -0.61
N GLY A 62 -5.10 -11.97 0.03
CA GLY A 62 -3.97 -12.69 -0.56
C GLY A 62 -2.70 -11.82 -0.62
N GLN A 63 -1.67 -12.35 -1.28
CA GLN A 63 -0.39 -11.66 -1.38
C GLN A 63 -0.48 -10.44 -2.31
N LEU A 64 -0.04 -9.29 -1.79
CA LEU A 64 0.11 -8.05 -2.53
C LEU A 64 1.02 -7.10 -1.76
N ASP A 65 1.77 -6.29 -2.48
CA ASP A 65 2.73 -5.33 -1.90
C ASP A 65 2.20 -3.90 -1.90
N LEU A 66 2.38 -3.19 -0.78
CA LEU A 66 2.10 -1.76 -0.65
C LEU A 66 3.38 -1.01 -0.28
N ASN A 67 3.73 -0.03 -1.11
CA ASN A 67 4.99 0.69 -1.03
C ASN A 67 4.76 2.20 -0.93
N ILE A 68 5.37 2.85 0.06
CA ILE A 68 5.17 4.27 0.36
C ILE A 68 6.49 5.03 0.28
N SER A 69 6.49 6.13 -0.46
CA SER A 69 7.61 7.08 -0.49
C SER A 69 7.10 8.50 -0.25
N GLY A 70 7.73 9.23 0.67
CA GLY A 70 7.36 10.62 0.97
C GLY A 70 7.82 11.66 -0.07
N CYS A 71 8.58 11.24 -1.09
CA CYS A 71 8.99 12.07 -2.22
C CYS A 71 9.43 11.22 -3.43
N MET A 72 9.73 11.91 -4.53
CA MET A 72 10.11 11.31 -5.82
C MET A 72 11.43 10.52 -5.80
N ASN A 73 12.23 10.62 -4.75
CA ASN A 73 13.46 9.81 -4.60
C ASN A 73 13.17 8.31 -4.43
N ALA A 74 11.91 7.95 -4.18
CA ALA A 74 11.43 6.58 -4.22
C ALA A 74 12.17 5.60 -3.30
N CYS A 75 12.65 6.02 -2.13
CA CYS A 75 13.36 5.13 -1.19
C CYS A 75 12.50 3.94 -0.69
N GLY A 76 11.17 4.03 -0.78
CA GLY A 76 10.26 2.92 -0.51
C GLY A 76 9.85 2.14 -1.77
N HIS A 77 10.41 2.46 -2.93
CA HIS A 77 10.15 1.81 -4.22
C HIS A 77 8.67 1.81 -4.64
N HIS A 78 7.95 2.90 -4.37
CA HIS A 78 6.51 3.01 -4.65
C HIS A 78 6.11 2.69 -6.11
N HIS A 79 6.99 2.93 -7.10
CA HIS A 79 6.72 2.63 -8.50
C HIS A 79 6.52 1.14 -8.80
N VAL A 80 7.08 0.24 -8.00
CA VAL A 80 7.08 -1.22 -8.25
C VAL A 80 6.28 -2.02 -7.22
N GLY A 81 5.69 -1.35 -6.23
CA GLY A 81 4.66 -1.98 -5.39
C GLY A 81 3.39 -2.20 -6.20
N ASN A 82 2.64 -3.27 -5.89
CA ASN A 82 1.33 -3.49 -6.52
C ASN A 82 0.43 -2.27 -6.29
N ILE A 83 0.51 -1.71 -5.09
CA ILE A 83 -0.04 -0.40 -4.72
C ILE A 83 1.11 0.51 -4.28
N GLY A 84 1.34 1.57 -5.04
CA GLY A 84 2.35 2.59 -4.74
C GLY A 84 1.71 3.87 -4.21
N ILE A 85 2.33 4.47 -3.19
CA ILE A 85 1.92 5.76 -2.62
C ILE A 85 3.10 6.74 -2.65
N LEU A 86 2.93 7.86 -3.36
CA LEU A 86 3.90 8.94 -3.46
C LEU A 86 3.39 10.21 -2.76
N GLY A 87 4.12 10.64 -1.74
CA GLY A 87 3.95 11.95 -1.10
C GLY A 87 4.33 13.10 -2.02
N VAL A 88 3.44 14.07 -2.15
CA VAL A 88 3.63 15.33 -2.90
C VAL A 88 3.18 16.51 -2.05
N ASP A 89 3.92 17.62 -2.14
CA ASP A 89 3.50 18.89 -1.51
C ASP A 89 2.64 19.68 -2.50
N LYS A 90 1.51 20.20 -2.01
CA LYS A 90 0.70 21.18 -2.73
C LYS A 90 0.45 22.38 -1.83
N LYS A 91 1.31 23.40 -1.98
CA LYS A 91 1.21 24.68 -1.26
C LYS A 91 1.30 24.50 0.27
N GLY A 92 2.21 23.65 0.74
CA GLY A 92 2.42 23.39 2.16
C GLY A 92 1.43 22.39 2.77
N ALA A 93 0.63 21.72 1.95
CA ALA A 93 -0.27 20.65 2.36
C ALA A 93 0.17 19.32 1.73
N GLU A 94 0.12 18.26 2.52
CA GLU A 94 0.53 16.92 2.11
C GLU A 94 -0.58 16.23 1.33
N PHE A 95 -0.24 15.79 0.12
CA PHE A 95 -1.11 14.95 -0.71
C PHE A 95 -0.37 13.70 -1.16
N TYR A 96 -1.12 12.70 -1.60
CA TYR A 96 -0.60 11.39 -1.95
C TYR A 96 -1.12 10.95 -3.30
N GLN A 97 -0.21 10.75 -4.25
CA GLN A 97 -0.51 10.15 -5.54
C GLN A 97 -0.43 8.63 -5.42
N ILE A 98 -1.45 7.94 -5.91
CA ILE A 98 -1.53 6.48 -5.87
C ILE A 98 -1.24 5.92 -7.27
N THR A 99 -0.42 4.88 -7.33
CA THR A 99 -0.12 4.11 -8.54
C THR A 99 -0.51 2.65 -8.35
N LEU A 100 -1.03 2.00 -9.39
CA LEU A 100 -1.43 0.58 -9.35
C LEU A 100 -0.71 -0.23 -10.42
N GLY A 101 -0.40 -1.49 -10.12
CA GLY A 101 0.12 -2.45 -11.12
C GLY A 101 1.65 -2.54 -11.20
N GLY A 102 2.37 -1.96 -10.23
CA GLY A 102 3.81 -2.18 -10.10
C GLY A 102 4.11 -3.64 -9.71
N ASN A 103 5.23 -4.16 -10.19
CA ASN A 103 5.73 -5.49 -9.84
C ASN A 103 7.26 -5.48 -9.90
N ALA A 104 7.94 -5.93 -8.85
CA ALA A 104 9.40 -6.01 -8.76
C ALA A 104 9.97 -7.43 -8.99
N ASP A 105 9.10 -8.40 -9.26
CA ASP A 105 9.45 -9.80 -9.48
C ASP A 105 9.90 -10.02 -10.95
N HIS A 106 9.98 -11.28 -11.39
CA HIS A 106 10.50 -11.67 -12.71
C HIS A 106 9.75 -11.06 -13.90
N ASP A 107 8.49 -10.69 -13.72
CA ASP A 107 7.66 -10.00 -14.73
C ASP A 107 7.43 -8.54 -14.32
N ALA A 108 8.53 -7.79 -14.30
CA ALA A 108 8.61 -6.46 -13.73
C ALA A 108 7.77 -5.43 -14.49
N SER A 109 7.06 -4.59 -13.75
CA SER A 109 6.27 -3.48 -14.28
C SER A 109 6.30 -2.27 -13.34
N ILE A 110 6.14 -1.08 -13.90
CA ILE A 110 5.92 0.14 -13.14
C ILE A 110 4.41 0.39 -13.06
N GLY A 111 3.93 0.83 -11.90
CA GLY A 111 2.52 1.13 -11.70
C GLY A 111 2.05 2.38 -12.45
N ASP A 112 0.82 2.34 -12.92
CA ASP A 112 0.15 3.44 -13.60
C ASP A 112 -0.52 4.37 -12.57
N ILE A 113 -0.50 5.67 -12.85
CA ILE A 113 -1.12 6.68 -11.97
C ILE A 113 -2.64 6.53 -11.99
N LEU A 114 -3.21 6.32 -10.79
CA LEU A 114 -4.66 6.20 -10.57
C LEU A 114 -5.37 7.50 -10.95
N GLY A 115 -4.84 8.65 -10.56
CA GLY A 115 -5.40 9.95 -10.93
C GLY A 115 -4.87 11.08 -10.07
N PRO A 116 -5.68 12.14 -9.83
CA PRO A 116 -5.34 13.21 -8.90
C PRO A 116 -4.96 12.68 -7.50
N SER A 117 -4.00 13.34 -6.86
CA SER A 117 -3.57 12.99 -5.51
C SER A 117 -4.66 13.27 -4.46
N PHE A 118 -4.68 12.46 -3.42
CA PHE A 118 -5.61 12.56 -2.29
C PHE A 118 -4.98 13.24 -1.08
N ALA A 119 -5.79 13.84 -0.21
CA ALA A 119 -5.30 14.36 1.08
C ALA A 119 -4.92 13.21 2.01
N ALA A 120 -4.02 13.44 2.98
CA ALA A 120 -3.49 12.42 3.89
C ALA A 120 -4.60 11.59 4.56
N GLU A 121 -5.62 12.28 5.06
CA GLU A 121 -6.71 11.75 5.86
C GLU A 121 -7.61 10.76 5.12
N VAL A 122 -7.73 10.89 3.80
CA VAL A 122 -8.59 10.03 2.97
C VAL A 122 -7.82 8.85 2.37
N VAL A 123 -6.48 8.82 2.45
CA VAL A 123 -5.69 7.74 1.84
C VAL A 123 -6.13 6.35 2.30
N PRO A 124 -6.34 6.07 3.60
CA PRO A 124 -6.79 4.74 4.04
C PRO A 124 -8.12 4.32 3.40
N ASP A 125 -9.06 5.25 3.24
CA ASP A 125 -10.37 4.99 2.63
C ASP A 125 -10.23 4.66 1.14
N ILE A 126 -9.34 5.36 0.44
CA ILE A 126 -9.05 5.07 -0.98
C ILE A 126 -8.39 3.70 -1.14
N ILE A 127 -7.48 3.33 -0.24
CA ILE A 127 -6.84 2.00 -0.28
C ILE A 127 -7.89 0.91 -0.05
N GLU A 128 -8.81 1.11 0.90
CA GLU A 128 -9.93 0.19 1.11
C GLU A 128 -10.82 0.05 -0.13
N GLU A 129 -11.16 1.16 -0.79
CA GLU A 129 -11.98 1.10 -2.02
C GLU A 129 -11.26 0.40 -3.18
N ILE A 130 -9.93 0.59 -3.32
CA ILE A 130 -9.12 -0.14 -4.30
C ILE A 130 -9.15 -1.65 -4.02
N LEU A 131 -9.04 -2.04 -2.74
CA LEU A 131 -9.06 -3.45 -2.34
C LEU A 131 -10.46 -4.06 -2.49
N ASN A 132 -11.52 -3.33 -2.17
CA ASN A 132 -12.90 -3.74 -2.42
C ASN A 132 -13.15 -3.93 -3.92
N THR A 133 -12.66 -3.01 -4.75
CA THR A 133 -12.72 -3.14 -6.22
C THR A 133 -12.00 -4.39 -6.69
N TYR A 134 -10.83 -4.70 -6.14
CA TYR A 134 -10.12 -5.94 -6.44
C TYR A 134 -10.93 -7.18 -6.02
N LEU A 135 -11.49 -7.20 -4.80
CA LEU A 135 -12.28 -8.32 -4.30
C LEU A 135 -13.55 -8.57 -5.13
N ASP A 136 -14.19 -7.51 -5.63
CA ASP A 136 -15.37 -7.60 -6.51
C ASP A 136 -15.03 -8.14 -7.90
N LEU A 137 -13.83 -7.86 -8.41
CA LEU A 137 -13.43 -8.17 -9.77
C LEU A 137 -12.62 -9.45 -9.91
N ARG A 138 -11.94 -9.90 -8.85
CA ARG A 138 -11.08 -11.08 -8.89
C ARG A 138 -11.89 -12.33 -9.18
N THR A 139 -11.27 -13.26 -9.90
CA THR A 139 -11.84 -14.59 -10.14
C THR A 139 -11.13 -15.63 -9.27
N ASP A 140 -11.87 -16.45 -8.55
CA ASP A 140 -11.32 -17.47 -7.64
C ASP A 140 -10.31 -16.88 -6.63
N ASN A 141 -9.06 -17.36 -6.64
CA ASN A 141 -7.95 -16.91 -5.79
C ASN A 141 -6.92 -16.07 -6.59
N GLU A 142 -7.37 -15.37 -7.62
CA GLU A 142 -6.52 -14.49 -8.43
C GLU A 142 -5.85 -13.42 -7.56
N LYS A 143 -4.54 -13.19 -7.78
CA LYS A 143 -3.79 -12.17 -7.04
C LYS A 143 -4.21 -10.77 -7.47
N PHE A 144 -3.93 -9.77 -6.64
CA PHE A 144 -4.19 -8.37 -6.96
C PHE A 144 -3.59 -7.97 -8.32
N ILE A 145 -2.30 -8.28 -8.54
CA ILE A 145 -1.59 -7.88 -9.77
C ILE A 145 -2.19 -8.52 -11.03
N ASP A 146 -2.63 -9.77 -10.94
CA ASP A 146 -3.24 -10.50 -12.05
C ASP A 146 -4.61 -9.91 -12.39
N THR A 147 -5.41 -9.63 -11.34
CA THR A 147 -6.71 -8.95 -11.48
C THR A 147 -6.53 -7.60 -12.15
N TYR A 148 -5.59 -6.78 -11.67
CA TYR A 148 -5.27 -5.47 -12.25
C TYR A 148 -4.90 -5.58 -13.73
N ARG A 149 -4.02 -6.51 -14.09
CA ARG A 149 -3.57 -6.71 -15.48
C ARG A 149 -4.72 -7.13 -16.40
N ARG A 150 -5.66 -7.92 -15.89
CA ARG A 150 -6.83 -8.38 -16.66
C ARG A 150 -7.89 -7.30 -16.87
N VAL A 151 -8.22 -6.53 -15.83
CA VAL A 151 -9.33 -5.56 -15.88
C VAL A 151 -8.87 -4.15 -16.30
N GLY A 152 -7.59 -3.85 -16.11
CA GLY A 152 -7.00 -2.54 -16.36
C GLY A 152 -7.37 -1.50 -15.30
N ILE A 153 -6.72 -0.35 -15.36
CA ILE A 153 -6.85 0.70 -14.34
C ILE A 153 -8.21 1.39 -14.32
N GLN A 154 -8.95 1.40 -15.43
CA GLN A 154 -10.11 2.27 -15.62
C GLN A 154 -11.19 2.05 -14.55
N THR A 155 -11.53 0.80 -14.25
CA THR A 155 -12.53 0.46 -13.22
C THR A 155 -12.08 0.91 -11.82
N PHE A 156 -10.79 0.79 -11.51
CA PHE A 156 -10.25 1.29 -10.24
C PHE A 156 -10.34 2.81 -10.15
N LYS A 157 -10.10 3.53 -11.26
CA LYS A 157 -10.27 4.99 -11.28
C LYS A 157 -11.72 5.38 -11.01
N GLU A 158 -12.66 4.75 -11.72
CA GLU A 158 -14.08 5.10 -11.59
C GLU A 158 -14.59 4.94 -10.16
N ARG A 159 -14.18 3.88 -9.46
CA ARG A 159 -14.59 3.65 -8.07
C ARG A 159 -13.86 4.51 -7.06
N ALA A 160 -12.55 4.70 -7.22
CA ALA A 160 -11.75 5.52 -6.31
C ALA A 160 -12.11 7.02 -6.31
N TYR A 161 -12.81 7.50 -7.35
CA TYR A 161 -13.25 8.89 -7.49
C TYR A 161 -14.78 9.06 -7.57
N ALA A 162 -15.56 8.00 -7.30
CA ALA A 162 -17.02 8.05 -7.23
C ALA A 162 -17.50 8.78 -5.96
#